data_AF-A0A8W8KB65-F1
#
_entry.id   AF-A0A8W8KB65-F1
#
_cell.length_a   1.000
_cell.length_b   1.000
_cell.length_c   1.000
_cell.angle_alpha   90.00
_cell.angle_beta   90.00
_cell.angle_gamma   90.00
#
_symmetry.space_group_name_H-M   'P 1'
#
loop_
_entity.id
_entity.type
_entity.pdbx_description
1 polymer ?
#
loop_
_entity_poly.entity_id
_entity_poly.type
_entity_poly.pdbx_seq_one_letter_code
_entity_poly.pdbx_strand_id
1 'polypeptide(L)'
;MRPSEIYYSQDSIKNTFDNGQSIYSTLRMCKEDPFEIDLIPRMRVCMKNGKWFTLDNRRLWVFRGLEESGHITLVDVIRLSPIEG
;
A
#
# COMPACT_ATOMS: atom_id res chain seq x y z
N MET A 1 2.12 -10.31 -2.29
CA MET A 1 2.62 -9.57 -3.48
C MET A 1 3.71 -8.62 -3.01
N ARG A 2 4.80 -8.41 -3.77
CA ARG A 2 5.81 -7.44 -3.34
C ARG A 2 5.27 -6.02 -3.50
N PRO A 3 5.36 -5.13 -2.50
CA PRO A 3 4.93 -3.74 -2.65
C PRO A 3 5.56 -3.02 -3.85
N SER A 4 6.83 -3.32 -4.15
CA SER A 4 7.57 -2.83 -5.32
C SER A 4 6.98 -3.24 -6.68
N GLU A 5 6.19 -4.33 -6.75
CA GLU A 5 5.54 -4.79 -7.99
C GLU A 5 4.19 -4.09 -8.26
N ILE A 6 3.67 -3.33 -7.30
CA ILE A 6 2.35 -2.68 -7.38
C ILE A 6 2.56 -1.21 -7.77
N TYR A 7 1.82 -0.72 -8.76
CA TYR A 7 1.87 0.66 -9.23
C TYR A 7 0.81 1.53 -8.54
N TYR A 8 1.13 2.82 -8.38
CA TYR A 8 0.14 3.83 -7.99
C TYR A 8 -0.86 4.06 -9.12
N SER A 9 -2.14 4.24 -8.78
CA SER A 9 -3.19 4.58 -9.73
C SER A 9 -3.36 6.08 -9.98
N GLN A 10 -2.71 6.92 -9.17
CA GLN A 10 -2.78 8.38 -9.26
C GLN A 10 -1.37 8.97 -9.26
N ASP A 11 -1.20 10.09 -9.96
CA ASP A 11 0.09 10.78 -10.09
C ASP A 11 0.52 11.50 -8.81
N SER A 12 -0.41 11.74 -7.88
CA SER A 12 -0.13 12.37 -6.60
C SER A 12 -0.77 11.59 -5.45
N ILE A 13 -0.12 11.68 -4.29
CA ILE A 13 -0.62 11.13 -3.04
C ILE A 13 -0.61 12.22 -1.99
N LYS A 14 -1.68 12.32 -1.20
CA LYS A 14 -1.68 13.14 0.01
C LYS A 14 -0.77 12.49 1.05
N ASN A 15 -0.14 13.31 1.88
CA ASN A 15 0.64 12.84 3.03
C ASN A 15 -0.22 12.42 4.23
N THR A 16 -1.54 12.50 4.13
CA THR A 16 -2.49 12.14 5.18
C THR A 16 -3.58 11.19 4.69
N PHE A 17 -3.99 10.28 5.56
CA PHE A 17 -5.20 9.46 5.46
C PHE A 17 -6.46 10.31 5.66
N ASP A 18 -7.63 9.75 5.35
CA ASP A 18 -8.90 10.48 5.44
C ASP A 18 -9.29 10.82 6.89
N ASN A 19 -8.72 10.08 7.85
CA ASN A 19 -8.82 10.36 9.29
C ASN A 19 -7.79 11.40 9.79
N GLY A 20 -7.01 12.02 8.91
CA GLY A 20 -5.98 13.00 9.27
C GLY A 20 -4.63 12.40 9.69
N GLN A 21 -4.53 11.08 9.86
CA GLN A 21 -3.28 10.42 10.23
C GLN A 21 -2.23 10.55 9.12
N SER A 22 -0.98 10.84 9.48
CA SER A 22 0.11 11.00 8.51
C SER A 22 0.62 9.64 8.00
N ILE A 23 0.94 9.58 6.71
CA ILE A 23 1.60 8.39 6.14
C ILE A 23 3.00 8.18 6.74
N TYR A 24 3.68 9.26 7.14
CA TYR A 24 4.99 9.20 7.78
C TYR A 24 4.91 8.66 9.20
N SER A 25 3.92 9.12 9.99
CA SER A 25 3.72 8.60 11.35
C SER A 25 3.32 7.13 11.32
N THR A 26 2.48 6.75 10.36
CA THR A 26 2.08 5.34 10.16
C THR A 26 3.27 4.46 9.80
N LEU A 27 4.10 4.88 8.84
CA LEU A 27 5.32 4.16 8.50
C LEU A 27 6.25 4.01 9.72
N ARG A 28 6.40 5.06 10.53
CA ARG A 28 7.21 5.02 11.74
C ARG A 28 6.66 4.02 12.75
N MET A 29 5.36 4.07 13.06
CA MET A 29 4.72 3.14 13.99
C MET A 29 4.91 1.70 13.54
N CYS A 30 4.72 1.40 12.24
CA CYS A 30 4.94 0.06 11.71
C CYS A 30 6.40 -0.42 11.72
N LYS A 31 7.37 0.50 11.69
CA LYS A 31 8.79 0.15 11.86
C LYS A 31 9.14 -0.15 13.33
N GLU A 32 8.47 0.54 14.25
CA GLU A 32 8.68 0.37 15.70
C GLU A 32 7.94 -0.87 16.24
N ASP A 33 6.77 -1.18 15.69
CA ASP A 33 5.94 -2.32 16.09
C ASP A 33 5.39 -3.08 14.86
N PRO A 34 5.82 -4.33 14.62
CA PRO A 34 5.27 -5.17 13.56
C PRO A 34 3.77 -5.43 13.66
N PHE A 35 3.16 -5.38 14.86
CA PHE A 35 1.71 -5.58 15.01
C PHE A 35 0.90 -4.47 14.33
N GLU A 36 1.45 -3.26 14.21
CA GLU A 36 0.82 -2.14 13.51
C GLU A 36 0.67 -2.41 12.01
N ILE A 37 1.51 -3.28 11.43
CA ILE A 37 1.43 -3.65 10.01
C ILE A 37 0.12 -4.39 9.74
N ASP A 38 -0.28 -5.29 10.64
CA ASP A 38 -1.50 -6.11 10.52
C ASP A 38 -2.78 -5.28 10.71
N LEU A 39 -2.67 -4.10 11.35
CA LEU A 39 -3.78 -3.16 11.52
C LEU A 39 -4.05 -2.35 10.24
N ILE A 40 -3.10 -2.29 9.30
CA ILE A 40 -3.32 -1.61 8.02
C ILE A 40 -4.29 -2.44 7.17
N PRO A 41 -5.45 -1.90 6.75
CA PRO A 41 -6.39 -2.68 5.97
C PRO A 41 -5.80 -3.06 4.61
N ARG A 42 -6.05 -4.30 4.18
CA ARG A 42 -5.56 -4.85 2.91
C ARG A 42 -5.77 -3.89 1.73
N MET A 43 -4.77 -3.81 0.86
CA MET A 43 -4.86 -3.00 -0.36
C MET A 43 -5.73 -3.68 -1.41
N ARG A 44 -6.54 -2.89 -2.10
CA ARG A 44 -7.27 -3.30 -3.30
C ARG A 44 -6.41 -3.06 -4.52
N VAL A 45 -6.18 -4.11 -5.30
CA VAL A 45 -5.39 -4.05 -6.53
C VAL A 45 -6.19 -4.52 -7.73
N CYS A 46 -6.00 -3.90 -8.89
CA CYS A 46 -6.58 -4.30 -10.17
C CYS A 46 -5.48 -4.53 -11.21
N MET A 47 -5.70 -5.47 -12.13
CA MET A 47 -4.80 -5.71 -13.26
C MET A 47 -5.20 -4.81 -14.42
N LYS A 48 -4.25 -4.04 -14.95
CA LYS A 48 -4.42 -3.23 -16.18
C LYS A 48 -3.16 -3.36 -17.04
N ASN A 49 -3.33 -3.78 -18.29
CA ASN A 49 -2.23 -3.93 -19.25
C ASN A 49 -1.05 -4.76 -18.69
N GLY A 50 -1.35 -5.87 -18.00
CA GLY A 50 -0.33 -6.76 -17.41
C GLY A 50 0.39 -6.22 -16.17
N LYS A 51 -0.04 -5.08 -15.62
CA LYS A 51 0.50 -4.47 -14.39
C LYS A 51 -0.56 -4.36 -13.32
N TRP A 52 -0.15 -4.53 -12.05
CA TRP A 52 -1.02 -4.35 -10.90
C TRP A 52 -1.03 -2.90 -10.44
N PHE A 53 -2.21 -2.31 -10.32
CA PHE A 53 -2.39 -0.96 -9.79
C PHE A 53 -3.19 -1.00 -8.49
N THR A 54 -2.80 -0.21 -7.50
CA THR A 54 -3.55 -0.09 -6.23
C THR A 54 -4.61 1.01 -6.32
N LEU A 55 -5.75 0.80 -5.67
CA LEU A 55 -6.72 1.88 -5.40
C LEU A 55 -6.40 2.63 -4.09
N ASP A 56 -5.45 2.11 -3.30
CA ASP A 56 -5.14 2.57 -1.94
C ASP A 56 -3.71 3.14 -1.89
N ASN A 57 -3.42 4.15 -2.72
CA ASN A 57 -2.06 4.68 -2.95
C ASN A 57 -1.28 5.03 -1.67
N ARG A 58 -1.94 5.64 -0.67
CA ARG A 58 -1.30 5.99 0.61
C ARG A 58 -0.80 4.77 1.39
N ARG A 59 -1.54 3.65 1.33
CA ARG A 59 -1.12 2.39 1.98
C ARG A 59 0.05 1.76 1.24
N LEU A 60 0.04 1.80 -0.09
CA LEU A 60 1.17 1.32 -0.89
C LEU A 60 2.46 2.08 -0.57
N TRP A 61 2.37 3.40 -0.36
CA TRP A 61 3.52 4.20 0.05
C TRP A 61 4.13 3.70 1.36
N VAL A 62 3.29 3.41 2.36
CA VAL A 62 3.74 2.85 3.64
C VAL A 62 4.38 1.47 3.44
N PHE A 63 3.71 0.56 2.71
CA PHE A 63 4.22 -0.79 2.50
C PHE A 63 5.53 -0.82 1.69
N ARG A 64 5.71 0.07 0.70
CA ARG A 64 6.99 0.20 0.00
C ARG A 64 8.11 0.67 0.94
N GLY A 65 7.84 1.65 1.80
CA GLY A 65 8.81 2.08 2.81
C GLY A 65 9.19 0.98 3.81
N LEU A 66 8.26 0.08 4.14
CA LEU A 66 8.52 -1.10 4.98
C LEU A 66 9.34 -2.16 4.23
N GLU A 67 9.05 -2.40 2.94
CA GLU A 67 9.83 -3.31 2.10
C GLU A 67 11.28 -2.81 1.92
N GLU A 68 11.45 -1.53 1.57
CA GLU A 68 12.76 -0.90 1.38
C GLU A 68 13.64 -0.93 2.64
N SER A 69 13.00 -0.93 3.81
CA SER A 69 13.69 -1.01 5.10
C SER A 69 13.79 -2.43 5.67
N GLY A 70 13.35 -3.45 4.92
CA GLY A 70 13.50 -4.86 5.28
C GLY A 70 12.51 -5.38 6.33
N HIS A 71 11.44 -4.64 6.65
CA HIS A 71 10.45 -5.06 7.66
C HIS A 71 9.45 -6.06 7.09
N ILE A 72 9.16 -5.97 5.78
CA ILE A 72 8.27 -6.90 5.07
C ILE A 72 8.87 -7.27 3.72
N THR A 73 8.42 -8.40 3.18
CA THR A 73 8.73 -8.80 1.79
C THR A 73 7.46 -8.93 0.95
N LEU A 74 6.34 -9.28 1.58
CA LEU A 74 5.07 -9.52 0.91
C LEU A 74 3.93 -8.88 1.69
N VAL A 75 2.91 -8.44 0.97
CA VAL A 75 1.62 -8.01 1.52
C VAL A 75 0.48 -8.84 0.95
N ASP A 76 -0.52 -9.08 1.77
CA ASP A 76 -1.83 -9.57 1.36
C ASP A 76 -2.61 -8.47 0.65
N VAL A 77 -3.25 -8.83 -0.47
CA VAL A 77 -4.02 -7.89 -1.30
C VAL A 77 -5.37 -8.47 -1.67
N ILE A 78 -6.36 -7.58 -1.80
CA ILE A 78 -7.66 -7.90 -2.39
C ILE A 78 -7.54 -7.66 -3.88
N ARG A 79 -7.59 -8.73 -4.68
CA ARG A 79 -7.60 -8.63 -6.15
C ARG A 79 -9.02 -8.33 -6.60
N LEU A 80 -9.22 -7.18 -7.23
CA LEU A 80 -10.48 -6.82 -7.87
C LEU A 80 -10.47 -7.33 -9.30
N SER A 81 -11.61 -7.84 -9.76
CA SER A 81 -11.83 -8.19 -11.15
C SER A 81 -11.49 -6.99 -12.05
N PRO A 82 -10.97 -7.20 -13.27
CA PRO A 82 -10.88 -6.13 -14.26
C PRO A 82 -12.26 -5.48 -14.40
N ILE A 83 -12.32 -4.15 -14.36
CA ILE A 83 -13.52 -3.44 -14.80
C ILE A 83 -13.56 -3.67 -16.31
N GLU A 84 -14.44 -4.54 -16.77
CA GLU A 84 -14.78 -4.62 -18.20
C GLU A 84 -15.30 -3.23 -18.59
N GLY A 85 -14.56 -2.58 -19.50
CA GLY A 85 -14.92 -1.29 -20.06
C GLY A 85 -15.94 -1.41 -21.17
#